data_AF-A0A1Q7RDQ6-F1
#
_entry.id   AF-A0A1Q7RDQ6-F1
#
_cell.length_a   1.000
_cell.length_b   1.000
_cell.length_c   1.000
_cell.angle_alpha   90.00
_cell.angle_beta   90.00
_cell.angle_gamma   90.00
#
_symmetry.space_group_name_H-M   'P 1'
#
loop_
_entity.id
_entity.type
_entity.pdbx_description
1 polymer ?
#
loop_
_entity_poly.entity_id
_entity_poly.type
_entity_poly.pdbx_seq_one_letter_code
_entity_poly.pdbx_strand_id
1 'polypeptide(L)' 'MGEFSIFHWLIVLAIVLIFFGGRRIPEVMRGLGEGIRSFKEGMSGSHQQPSQPSNQPPADKAAEEKK' A
#
# COMPACT_ATOMS: atom_id res chain seq x y z
N MET A 1 -10.42 28.54 16.22
CA MET A 1 -10.64 27.87 14.92
C MET A 1 -9.45 28.20 14.00
N GLY A 2 -8.40 27.37 13.98
CA GLY A 2 -7.19 27.64 13.18
C GLY A 2 -5.92 26.95 13.66
N GLU A 3 -5.91 26.39 14.88
CA GLU A 3 -4.71 25.79 15.49
C GLU A 3 -4.35 24.39 14.98
N PHE A 4 -5.25 23.75 14.21
CA PHE A 4 -5.02 22.43 13.61
C PHE A 4 -4.92 22.51 12.09
N SER A 5 -4.19 23.52 11.60
CA SER A 5 -3.89 23.64 10.18
C SER A 5 -3.14 22.42 9.67
N ILE A 6 -3.44 22.00 8.44
CA ILE A 6 -2.75 20.92 7.72
C ILE A 6 -1.22 21.08 7.76
N PHE A 7 -0.72 22.32 7.85
CA PHE A 7 0.69 22.63 8.04
C PHE A 7 1.29 22.07 9.34
N HIS A 8 0.55 22.05 10.45
CA HIS A 8 1.02 21.46 11.71
C HIS A 8 1.25 19.96 11.55
N TRP A 9 0.28 19.27 10.95
CA TRP A 9 0.39 17.83 10.67
C TRP A 9 1.54 17.52 9.71
N LEU A 10 1.78 18.35 8.68
CA LEU A 10 2.93 18.22 7.78
C LEU A 10 4.26 18.34 8.52
N ILE A 11 4.39 19.32 9.43
CA ILE A 11 5.61 19.54 10.21
C ILE A 11 5.86 18.35 11.15
N VAL A 12 4.83 17.86 11.83
CA VAL A 12 4.93 16.68 12.70
C VAL A 12 5.36 15.45 11.89
N LEU A 13 4.75 15.22 10.72
CA LEU A 13 5.11 14.11 9.84
C LEU A 13 6.58 14.22 9.39
N ALA A 14 7.03 15.41 9.01
CA ALA A 14 8.41 15.65 8.60
C ALA A 14 9.40 15.32 9.73
N ILE A 15 9.12 15.73 10.97
CA ILE A 15 9.97 15.42 12.13
C ILE A 15 10.03 13.90 12.37
N VAL A 16 8.89 13.21 12.31
CA VAL A 16 8.82 11.75 12.47
C VAL A 16 9.61 11.05 11.36
N LEU A 17 9.49 11.49 10.10
CA LEU A 17 10.25 10.94 8.98
C LEU A 17 11.76 11.15 9.13
N ILE A 18 12.20 12.28 9.71
CA ILE A 18 13.62 12.55 9.96
C ILE A 18 14.15 11.65 11.07
N PHE A 19 13.40 11.49 12.18
CA PHE A 19 13.80 10.65 13.32
C PHE A 19 13.79 9.15 13.00
N PHE A 20 12.74 8.67 12.34
CA PHE A 20 12.61 7.25 11.97
C PHE A 20 13.37 6.91 10.68
N GLY A 21 13.69 7.92 9.87
CA GLY A 21 14.21 7.76 8.52
C GLY A 21 13.14 7.27 7.54
N GLY A 22 13.15 7.81 6.31
CA GLY A 22 12.16 7.46 5.27
C GLY A 22 12.15 5.98 4.85
N ARG A 23 13.11 5.17 5.31
CA ARG A 23 13.26 3.75 4.97
C ARG A 23 12.52 2.82 5.93
N ARG A 24 12.24 3.25 7.17
CA ARG A 24 11.54 2.43 8.18
C ARG A 24 10.01 2.45 8.05
N ILE A 25 9.43 3.59 7.67
CA ILE A 25 7.98 3.70 7.44
C ILE A 25 7.46 2.71 6.38
N PRO A 26 8.07 2.59 5.17
CA PRO A 26 7.58 1.65 4.17
C PRO A 26 7.77 0.18 4.58
N GLU A 27 8.82 -0.14 5.34
CA GLU A 27 9.08 -1.48 5.85
C GLU A 27 8.00 -1.90 6.87
N VAL A 28 7.67 -1.01 7.81
CA VAL A 28 6.61 -1.23 8.81
C VAL A 28 5.22 -1.25 8.15
N MET A 29 4.94 -0.33 7.22
CA MET A 29 3.67 -0.32 6.47
C MET A 29 3.46 -1.60 5.66
N ARG A 30 4.50 -2.18 5.07
CA ARG A 30 4.39 -3.46 4.35
C ARG A 30 4.02 -4.61 5.29
N GLY A 31 4.70 -4.74 6.42
CA GLY A 31 4.38 -5.78 7.41
C GLY A 31 2.98 -5.59 8.03
N LEU A 32 2.60 -4.36 8.34
CA LEU A 32 1.30 -4.04 8.93
C LEU A 32 0.16 -4.18 7.89
N GLY A 33 0.43 -3.83 6.63
CA GLY A 33 -0.50 -4.00 5.51
C GLY A 33 -0.78 -5.45 5.18
N GLU A 34 0.23 -6.32 5.18
CA GLU A 34 0.01 -7.76 5.03
C GLU A 34 -0.79 -8.35 6.20
N GLY A 35 -0.50 -7.96 7.45
CA GLY A 35 -1.27 -8.40 8.61
C GLY A 35 -2.75 -7.99 8.55
N ILE A 36 -3.03 -6.73 8.21
CA ILE A 36 -4.41 -6.24 8.01
C ILE A 36 -5.10 -6.99 6.86
N ARG A 37 -4.37 -7.28 5.79
CA ARG A 37 -4.92 -7.99 4.64
C ARG A 37 -5.29 -9.43 4.97
N SER A 38 -4.41 -10.17 5.63
CA SER A 38 -4.72 -11.53 6.11
C SER A 38 -5.83 -11.54 7.15
N PHE A 39 -5.90 -10.52 8.02
CA PHE A 39 -7.00 -10.35 8.97
C PHE A 39 -8.34 -10.12 8.25
N LYS A 40 -8.35 -9.27 7.22
CA LYS A 40 -9.55 -9.01 6.40
C LYS A 40 -9.97 -10.21 5.56
N GLU A 41 -9.02 -10.94 4.99
CA GLU A 41 -9.27 -12.19 4.24
C GLU A 41 -9.86 -13.27 5.16
N GLY A 42 -9.32 -13.45 6.37
CA GLY A 42 -9.84 -14.39 7.35
C GLY A 42 -11.21 -13.99 7.92
N MET A 43 -11.45 -12.69 8.14
CA MET A 43 -12.73 -12.20 8.67
C MET A 43 -13.83 -12.13 7.60
N SER A 44 -13.49 -11.95 6.32
CA SER A 44 -14.49 -11.83 5.25
C SER A 44 -15.00 -13.18 4.72
N GLY A 45 -14.41 -14.31 5.15
CA GLY A 45 -14.94 -15.67 4.94
C GLY A 45 -15.21 -16.09 3.48
N SER A 46 -14.87 -15.26 2.49
CA SER A 46 -15.24 -15.44 1.09
C SER A 46 -14.07 -15.14 0.18
N HIS A 47 -13.73 -16.19 -0.56
CA HIS A 47 -12.81 -16.32 -1.67
C HIS A 47 -12.83 -15.11 -2.63
N GLN A 48 -12.03 -14.08 -2.39
CA GLN A 48 -11.74 -13.04 -3.38
C GLN A 48 -10.25 -12.71 -3.46
N GLN A 49 -9.66 -13.38 -4.46
CA GLN A 49 -8.65 -12.90 -5.40
C GLN A 49 -7.26 -12.53 -4.83
N PRO A 50 -6.17 -13.12 -5.38
CA PRO A 50 -4.83 -12.73 -5.02
C PRO A 50 -4.66 -11.28 -5.46
N SER A 51 -4.63 -10.34 -4.51
CA SER A 51 -4.18 -8.99 -4.77
C SER A 51 -2.66 -9.07 -5.01
N GLN A 52 -2.33 -9.39 -6.26
CA GLN A 52 -0.99 -9.30 -6.80
C GLN A 52 -0.54 -7.84 -6.66
N PRO A 53 0.70 -7.58 -6.24
CA PRO A 53 1.27 -6.25 -6.38
C PRO A 53 1.21 -5.87 -7.85
N SER A 54 0.71 -4.68 -8.12
CA SER A 54 0.68 -4.04 -9.43
C SER A 54 2.08 -4.04 -10.06
N ASN A 55 2.36 -5.06 -10.86
CA ASN A 55 3.47 -5.12 -11.80
C ASN A 55 3.08 -5.99 -13.00
N GLN A 56 1.87 -5.76 -13.53
CA GLN A 56 1.41 -6.32 -14.79
C GLN A 56 1.73 -5.33 -15.92
N PRO A 57 2.69 -5.60 -16.82
CA PRO A 57 2.62 -5.10 -18.17
C PRO A 57 1.39 -5.74 -18.87
N PRO A 58 0.47 -4.96 -19.44
CA PRO A 58 -0.68 -5.49 -20.16
C PRO A 58 -0.24 -5.94 -21.56
N ALA A 59 -0.05 -7.24 -21.77
CA ALA A 59 0.15 -7.77 -23.13
C ALA A 59 -0.13 -9.28 -23.24
N ASP A 60 -1.28 -9.73 -22.75
CA ASP A 60 -1.93 -10.92 -23.32
C ASP A 60 -3.08 -10.44 -24.20
N LYS A 61 -2.75 -9.88 -25.37
CA LYS A 61 -3.64 -9.76 -26.55
C LYS A 61 -2.80 -9.56 -27.81
N ALA A 62 -2.94 -10.50 -28.75
CA ALA A 62 -2.53 -10.45 -30.15
C ALA A 62 -1.07 -10.80 -30.48
N ALA A 63 -0.80 -12.09 -30.73
CA ALA A 63 -0.32 -12.59 -32.04
C ALA A 63 0.21 -14.04 -31.96
N GLU A 64 -0.63 -14.99 -31.56
CA GLU A 64 -0.47 -16.37 -32.03
C GLU A 64 -1.88 -16.90 -32.35
N GLU A 65 -2.34 -16.69 -33.59
CA GLU A 65 -3.15 -17.62 -34.38
C GLU A 65 -3.49 -16.99 -35.74
N LYS A 66 -3.29 -17.77 -36.83
CA LYS A 66 -3.50 -17.49 -38.26
C LYS A 66 -2.39 -16.74 -39.01
N LYS A 67 -1.44 -17.49 -39.59
CA LYS A 67 -1.45 -17.84 -41.03
C LYS A 67 -0.35 -18.85 -41.38
#